data_AF-A0A1G2S6R8-F1
#
_entry.id   AF-A0A1G2S6R8-F1
#
_cell.length_a   1.000
_cell.length_b   1.000
_cell.length_c   1.000
_cell.angle_alpha   90.00
_cell.angle_beta   90.00
_cell.angle_gamma   90.00
#
_symmetry.space_group_name_H-M   'P 1'
#
loop_
_entity.id
_entity.type
_entity.pdbx_description
1 polymer ?
#
loop_
_entity_poly.entity_id
_entity_poly.type
_entity_poly.pdbx_seq_one_letter_code
_entity_poly.pdbx_strand_id
1 'polypeptide(L)'
;MKSTILSIIISLALIGGAFILTRIGVAPSNTPEADGPNVTIVDGKQFVEIRAKGGFLPRKSIAKAGIPTVVKFNTNGTFDCSSVVRIPSMNITRNLPPSGVTEIDLGSPSVSTLQGICGMGMYPFEIVFQD
;
A
#
# COMPACT_ATOMS: atom_id res chain seq x y z
N MET A 1 58.46 7.94 -11.29
CA MET A 1 57.97 6.54 -11.39
C MET A 1 57.14 6.11 -10.17
N LYS A 2 57.62 6.28 -8.92
CA LYS A 2 56.84 5.93 -7.71
C LYS A 2 55.49 6.68 -7.58
N SER A 3 55.44 7.98 -7.88
CA SER A 3 54.19 8.76 -7.80
C SER A 3 53.18 8.40 -8.89
N THR A 4 53.65 7.95 -10.06
CA THR A 4 52.79 7.49 -11.17
C THR A 4 52.12 6.16 -10.83
N ILE A 5 52.88 5.24 -10.22
CA ILE A 5 52.36 3.94 -9.75
C ILE A 5 51.34 4.14 -8.62
N LEU A 6 51.60 5.07 -7.70
CA LEU A 6 50.68 5.39 -6.60
C LEU A 6 49.33 5.93 -7.11
N SER A 7 49.35 6.80 -8.12
CA SER A 7 48.13 7.35 -8.72
C SER A 7 47.28 6.28 -9.39
N ILE A 8 47.91 5.35 -10.11
CA ILE A 8 47.22 4.23 -10.80
C ILE A 8 46.52 3.32 -9.79
N ILE A 9 47.16 3.03 -8.65
CA ILE A 9 46.57 2.18 -7.59
C ILE A 9 45.36 2.87 -6.95
N ILE A 10 45.44 4.18 -6.69
CA ILE A 10 44.33 4.94 -6.11
C ILE A 10 43.15 5.00 -7.08
N SER A 11 43.39 5.21 -8.38
CA SER A 11 42.34 5.19 -9.39
C SER A 11 41.68 3.82 -9.51
N LEU A 12 42.43 2.72 -9.53
CA LEU A 12 41.85 1.37 -9.55
C LEU A 12 41.04 1.08 -8.29
N ALA A 13 41.49 1.55 -7.12
CA ALA A 13 40.78 1.37 -5.86
C ALA A 13 39.44 2.14 -5.84
N LEU A 14 39.41 3.37 -6.37
CA LEU A 14 38.19 4.17 -6.48
C LEU A 14 37.20 3.56 -7.48
N ILE A 15 37.67 3.11 -8.65
CA ILE A 15 36.83 2.49 -9.68
C ILE A 15 36.29 1.13 -9.18
N GLY A 16 37.14 0.32 -8.53
CA GLY A 16 36.74 -0.96 -7.94
C GLY A 16 35.77 -0.78 -6.76
N GLY A 17 36.00 0.22 -5.90
CA GLY A 17 35.11 0.56 -4.80
C GLY A 17 33.74 1.05 -5.26
N ALA A 18 33.68 1.88 -6.30
CA ALA A 18 32.44 2.32 -6.91
C ALA A 18 31.66 1.17 -7.59
N PHE A 19 32.38 0.19 -8.16
CA PHE A 19 31.77 -1.00 -8.75
C PHE A 19 31.18 -1.94 -7.70
N ILE A 20 31.82 -2.06 -6.53
CA ILE A 20 31.26 -2.80 -5.38
C ILE A 20 30.02 -2.07 -4.82
N LEU A 21 30.06 -0.74 -4.70
CA LEU A 21 28.92 0.04 -4.18
C LEU A 21 27.69 -0.02 -5.11
N THR A 22 27.89 -0.09 -6.42
CA THR A 22 26.77 -0.26 -7.38
C THR A 22 26.27 -1.71 -7.46
N ARG A 23 27.08 -2.71 -7.08
CA ARG A 23 26.68 -4.13 -6.92
C ARG A 23 25.98 -4.41 -5.59
N ILE A 24 26.25 -3.61 -4.55
CA ILE A 24 25.40 -3.51 -3.36
C ILE A 24 24.20 -2.66 -3.76
N GLY A 25 23.44 -3.19 -4.73
CA GLY A 25 22.08 -2.76 -4.94
C GLY A 25 21.37 -3.01 -3.62
N VAL A 26 21.01 -1.92 -2.93
CA VAL A 26 19.79 -1.93 -2.14
C VAL A 26 18.74 -2.35 -3.15
N ALA A 27 18.45 -3.65 -3.18
CA ALA A 27 17.32 -4.15 -3.95
C ALA A 27 16.17 -3.24 -3.51
N PRO A 28 15.51 -2.50 -4.42
CA PRO A 28 14.24 -1.94 -4.04
C PRO A 28 13.46 -3.15 -3.59
N SER A 29 13.18 -3.22 -2.30
CA SER A 29 12.25 -4.16 -1.72
C SER A 29 10.87 -3.73 -2.22
N ASN A 30 10.67 -3.80 -3.53
CA ASN A 30 9.44 -4.19 -4.17
C ASN A 30 9.21 -5.65 -3.79
N THR A 31 9.16 -5.94 -2.49
CA THR A 31 8.23 -6.93 -2.02
C THR A 31 6.91 -6.40 -2.56
N PRO A 32 6.24 -7.10 -3.50
CA PRO A 32 4.81 -6.89 -3.60
C PRO A 32 4.34 -7.21 -2.19
N GLU A 33 4.09 -6.17 -1.38
CA GLU A 33 3.41 -6.34 -0.11
C GLU A 33 2.16 -7.11 -0.48
N ALA A 34 2.16 -8.37 -0.06
CA ALA A 34 1.33 -9.38 -0.67
C ALA A 34 -0.13 -8.89 -0.69
N ASP A 35 -0.82 -9.14 -1.80
CA ASP A 35 -2.25 -9.42 -1.78
C ASP A 35 -2.46 -10.69 -0.92
N GLY A 36 -2.17 -10.56 0.38
CA GLY A 36 -2.48 -11.55 1.38
C GLY A 36 -3.97 -11.44 1.73
N PRO A 37 -4.55 -12.49 2.32
CA PRO A 37 -5.93 -12.42 2.78
C PRO A 37 -6.05 -11.31 3.84
N ASN A 38 -6.69 -10.21 3.47
CA ASN A 38 -7.00 -9.07 4.34
C ASN A 38 -8.49 -9.02 4.73
N VAL A 39 -9.22 -10.08 4.42
CA VAL A 39 -10.65 -10.20 4.65
C VAL A 39 -10.91 -11.26 5.70
N THR A 40 -11.60 -10.89 6.78
CA THR A 40 -11.96 -11.79 7.88
C THR A 40 -13.47 -11.76 8.08
N ILE A 41 -14.09 -12.89 8.40
CA ILE A 41 -15.52 -12.96 8.74
C ILE A 41 -15.63 -13.37 10.22
N VAL A 42 -16.31 -12.53 11.01
CA VAL A 42 -16.56 -12.74 12.44
C VAL A 42 -18.04 -12.49 12.70
N ASP A 43 -18.72 -13.45 13.31
CA ASP A 43 -20.15 -13.35 13.69
C ASP A 43 -21.09 -12.91 12.54
N GLY A 44 -20.83 -13.41 11.33
CA GLY A 44 -21.65 -13.09 10.14
C GLY A 44 -21.41 -11.69 9.56
N LYS A 45 -20.43 -10.94 10.08
CA LYS A 45 -19.93 -9.69 9.48
C LYS A 45 -18.56 -9.90 8.87
N GLN A 46 -18.35 -9.32 7.71
CA GLN A 46 -17.09 -9.33 6.99
C GLN A 46 -16.32 -8.04 7.23
N PHE A 47 -15.02 -8.15 7.46
CA PHE A 47 -14.12 -7.04 7.69
C PHE A 47 -13.01 -7.06 6.63
N VAL A 48 -12.84 -5.97 5.91
CA VAL A 48 -11.77 -5.79 4.91
C VAL A 48 -10.77 -4.81 5.48
N GLU A 49 -9.54 -5.23 5.75
CA GLU A 49 -8.52 -4.37 6.33
C GLU A 49 -7.62 -3.76 5.25
N ILE A 50 -7.52 -2.43 5.24
CA ILE A 50 -6.70 -1.68 4.30
C ILE A 50 -5.80 -0.72 5.07
N ARG A 51 -4.50 -0.82 4.89
CA ARG A 51 -3.53 0.14 5.41
C ARG A 51 -3.53 1.38 4.53
N ALA A 52 -3.58 2.56 5.14
CA ALA A 52 -3.52 3.84 4.46
C ALA A 52 -2.24 4.59 4.87
N LYS A 53 -1.17 4.45 4.10
CA LYS A 53 0.12 5.13 4.31
C LYS A 53 0.97 5.04 3.04
N GLY A 54 1.24 6.19 2.41
CA GLY A 54 1.92 6.21 1.11
C GLY A 54 1.14 5.49 -0.01
N GLY A 55 -0.18 5.38 0.14
CA GLY A 55 -1.08 4.59 -0.69
C GLY A 55 -2.01 3.72 0.15
N PHE A 56 -2.80 2.89 -0.54
CA PHE A 56 -3.67 1.89 0.09
C PHE A 56 -3.14 0.49 -0.18
N LEU A 57 -3.19 -0.34 0.87
CA LEU A 57 -2.69 -1.68 0.77
C LEU A 57 -3.48 -2.68 1.62
N PRO A 58 -3.88 -3.84 1.07
CA PRO A 58 -3.69 -4.24 -0.32
C PRO A 58 -4.45 -3.33 -1.29
N ARG A 59 -3.95 -3.24 -2.53
CA ARG A 59 -4.63 -2.45 -3.58
C ARG A 59 -5.87 -3.17 -4.10
N LYS A 60 -5.91 -4.49 -3.95
CA LYS A 60 -7.03 -5.34 -4.33
C LYS A 60 -7.39 -6.24 -3.16
N SER A 61 -8.64 -6.21 -2.75
CA SER A 61 -9.19 -7.13 -1.74
C SER A 61 -10.27 -8.00 -2.37
N ILE A 62 -10.31 -9.29 -2.05
CA ILE A 62 -11.35 -10.20 -2.52
C ILE A 62 -12.26 -10.54 -1.34
N ALA A 63 -13.53 -10.22 -1.49
CA ALA A 63 -14.56 -10.22 -0.47
C ALA A 63 -15.77 -11.07 -0.94
N LYS A 64 -16.53 -11.63 0.01
CA LYS A 64 -17.77 -12.34 -0.34
C LYS A 64 -18.93 -11.37 -0.54
N ALA A 65 -19.68 -11.57 -1.62
CA ALA A 65 -20.91 -10.85 -1.89
C ALA A 65 -22.04 -11.30 -0.94
N GLY A 66 -22.99 -10.41 -0.70
CA GLY A 66 -24.19 -10.69 0.11
C GLY A 66 -23.99 -10.71 1.62
N ILE A 67 -22.76 -10.54 2.12
CA ILE A 67 -22.44 -10.49 3.55
C ILE A 67 -22.27 -9.02 4.00
N PRO A 68 -22.84 -8.61 5.15
CA PRO A 68 -22.58 -7.29 5.74
C PRO A 68 -21.07 -7.05 5.87
N THR A 69 -20.55 -6.05 5.17
CA THR A 69 -19.12 -5.79 5.04
C THR A 69 -18.75 -4.41 5.59
N VAL A 70 -17.71 -4.38 6.41
CA VAL A 70 -17.09 -3.15 6.92
C VAL A 70 -15.65 -3.10 6.42
N VAL A 71 -15.25 -1.99 5.82
CA VAL A 71 -13.83 -1.75 5.50
C VAL A 71 -13.18 -0.98 6.64
N LYS A 72 -12.04 -1.48 7.11
CA LYS A 72 -11.23 -0.89 8.18
C LYS A 72 -9.98 -0.28 7.58
N PHE A 73 -9.89 1.04 7.61
CA PHE A 73 -8.69 1.76 7.22
C PHE A 73 -7.76 1.93 8.42
N ASN A 74 -6.56 1.35 8.35
CA ASN A 74 -5.55 1.45 9.39
C ASN A 74 -4.51 2.50 9.02
N THR A 75 -4.39 3.54 9.84
CA THR A 75 -3.38 4.60 9.71
C THR A 75 -2.35 4.51 10.83
N ASN A 76 -1.10 4.85 10.51
CA ASN A 76 -0.02 4.91 11.50
C ASN A 76 1.01 5.95 11.05
N GLY A 77 0.86 7.18 11.54
CA GLY A 77 1.65 8.33 11.11
C GLY A 77 1.37 8.69 9.65
N THR A 78 0.11 8.68 9.25
CA THR A 78 -0.34 8.97 7.88
C THR A 78 -0.62 10.46 7.72
N PHE A 79 0.26 11.14 6.97
CA PHE A 79 0.16 12.58 6.68
C PHE A 79 0.18 12.89 5.18
N ASP A 80 0.16 11.85 4.35
CA ASP A 80 0.07 11.96 2.89
C ASP A 80 -1.39 11.96 2.41
N CYS A 81 -1.62 11.94 1.09
CA CYS A 81 -2.96 11.97 0.52
C CYS A 81 -3.85 10.78 0.87
N SER A 82 -3.28 9.67 1.36
CA SER A 82 -4.01 8.50 1.86
C SER A 82 -4.73 8.77 3.18
N SER A 83 -4.46 9.91 3.84
CA SER A 83 -5.24 10.41 4.98
C SER A 83 -6.68 10.79 4.61
N VAL A 84 -7.04 10.79 3.33
CA VAL A 84 -8.41 11.00 2.86
C VAL A 84 -8.79 9.86 1.92
N VAL A 85 -9.90 9.18 2.22
CA VAL A 85 -10.49 8.13 1.39
C VAL A 85 -11.71 8.67 0.68
N ARG A 86 -11.80 8.40 -0.62
CA ARG A 86 -12.97 8.68 -1.46
C ARG A 86 -13.49 7.39 -2.06
N ILE A 87 -14.78 7.12 -1.91
CA ILE A 87 -15.49 6.00 -2.55
C ILE A 87 -16.64 6.60 -3.36
N PRO A 88 -16.41 6.89 -4.66
CA PRO A 88 -17.35 7.64 -5.49
C PRO A 88 -18.72 6.97 -5.65
N SER A 89 -18.76 5.64 -5.79
CA SER A 89 -20.00 4.87 -5.95
C SER A 89 -20.96 4.99 -4.77
N MET A 90 -20.44 5.34 -3.58
CA MET A 90 -21.23 5.55 -2.37
C MET A 90 -21.34 7.03 -1.97
N ASN A 91 -20.76 7.94 -2.77
CA ASN A 91 -20.61 9.36 -2.44
C ASN A 91 -19.94 9.60 -1.08
N ILE A 92 -18.99 8.74 -0.70
CA ILE A 92 -18.27 8.83 0.58
C ILE A 92 -16.96 9.57 0.37
N THR A 93 -16.71 10.59 1.19
CA THR A 93 -15.39 11.18 1.41
C THR A 93 -15.14 11.23 2.91
N ARG A 94 -14.05 10.61 3.37
CA ARG A 94 -13.72 10.50 4.80
C ARG A 94 -12.27 10.86 5.04
N ASN A 95 -12.05 11.68 6.06
CA ASN A 95 -10.73 11.94 6.60
C ASN A 95 -10.41 10.83 7.60
N LEU A 96 -9.21 10.28 7.49
CA LEU A 96 -8.65 9.31 8.41
C LEU A 96 -7.79 10.06 9.44
N PRO A 97 -7.85 9.68 10.73
CA PRO A 97 -6.93 10.23 11.72
C PRO A 97 -5.49 9.85 11.38
N PRO A 98 -4.47 10.60 11.84
CA PRO A 98 -3.06 10.28 11.57
C PRO A 98 -2.64 8.88 12.03
N SER A 99 -3.26 8.37 13.10
CA SER A 99 -3.09 7.00 13.56
C SER A 99 -4.40 6.45 14.10
N GLY A 100 -4.64 5.14 13.91
CA GLY A 100 -5.82 4.44 14.41
C GLY A 100 -6.53 3.64 13.32
N VAL A 101 -7.76 3.23 13.62
CA VAL A 101 -8.61 2.49 12.70
C VAL A 101 -9.88 3.28 12.44
N THR A 102 -10.21 3.50 11.17
CA THR A 102 -11.48 4.08 10.74
C THR A 102 -12.31 3.02 10.04
N GLU A 103 -13.52 2.80 10.53
CA GLU A 103 -14.46 1.84 9.96
C GLU A 103 -15.45 2.54 9.04
N ILE A 104 -15.68 1.99 7.85
CA ILE A 104 -16.72 2.43 6.92
C ILE A 104 -17.59 1.23 6.60
N ASP A 105 -18.89 1.36 6.90
CA ASP A 105 -19.89 0.35 6.57
C ASP A 105 -20.19 0.39 5.06
N LEU A 106 -20.04 -0.75 4.40
CA LEU A 106 -20.32 -0.95 2.98
C LEU A 106 -21.69 -1.61 2.74
N GLY A 107 -22.45 -1.89 3.80
CA GLY A 107 -23.72 -2.63 3.73
C GLY A 107 -23.49 -4.08 3.33
N SER A 108 -24.36 -4.63 2.50
CA SER A 108 -24.22 -5.99 1.93
C SER A 108 -24.08 -5.90 0.41
N PRO A 109 -22.87 -5.69 -0.12
CA PRO A 109 -22.66 -5.53 -1.56
C PRO A 109 -23.03 -6.79 -2.33
N SER A 110 -23.71 -6.63 -3.47
CA SER A 110 -23.86 -7.70 -4.45
C SER A 110 -22.54 -7.95 -5.20
N VAL A 111 -22.48 -8.99 -6.03
CA VAL A 111 -21.34 -9.26 -6.92
C VAL A 111 -21.01 -8.01 -7.73
N SER A 112 -19.90 -7.37 -7.41
CA SER A 112 -19.53 -6.05 -7.91
C SER A 112 -18.09 -5.71 -7.51
N THR A 113 -17.51 -4.69 -8.15
CA THR A 113 -16.21 -4.12 -7.74
C THR A 113 -16.45 -2.74 -7.16
N LEU A 114 -16.12 -2.57 -5.88
CA LEU A 114 -16.07 -1.26 -5.24
C LEU A 114 -14.69 -0.66 -5.43
N GLN A 115 -14.63 0.56 -5.93
CA GLN A 115 -13.39 1.30 -6.13
C GLN A 115 -13.33 2.50 -5.20
N GLY A 116 -12.17 2.72 -4.62
CA GLY A 116 -11.86 3.92 -3.87
C GLY A 116 -10.51 4.49 -4.26
N ILE A 117 -10.27 5.73 -3.85
CA ILE A 117 -9.08 6.48 -4.20
C ILE A 117 -8.71 7.47 -3.11
N CYS A 118 -7.44 7.86 -3.07
CA CYS A 118 -6.98 8.83 -2.08
C CYS A 118 -7.53 10.23 -2.39
N GLY A 119 -7.44 11.17 -1.44
CA GLY A 119 -8.00 12.52 -1.60
C GLY A 119 -7.51 13.27 -2.85
N MET A 120 -6.28 13.01 -3.28
CA MET A 120 -5.66 13.62 -4.47
C MET A 120 -5.90 12.83 -5.77
N GLY A 121 -6.55 11.67 -5.72
CA GLY A 121 -6.81 10.88 -6.92
C GLY A 121 -5.62 10.05 -7.44
N MET A 122 -4.58 9.82 -6.64
CA MET A 122 -3.35 9.16 -7.08
C MET A 122 -3.28 7.66 -6.78
N TYR A 123 -3.77 7.24 -5.61
CA TYR A 123 -3.65 5.85 -5.14
C TYR A 123 -5.03 5.19 -5.12
N PRO A 124 -5.38 4.41 -6.16
CA PRO A 124 -6.63 3.66 -6.18
C PRO A 124 -6.50 2.32 -5.43
N PHE A 125 -7.62 1.89 -4.87
CA PHE A 125 -7.82 0.52 -4.36
C PHE A 125 -9.17 -0.02 -4.84
N GLU A 126 -9.29 -1.34 -4.89
CA GLU A 126 -10.52 -2.04 -5.23
C GLU A 126 -10.84 -3.15 -4.24
N ILE A 127 -12.12 -3.35 -3.99
CA ILE A 127 -12.67 -4.49 -3.25
C ILE A 127 -13.61 -5.22 -4.23
N VAL A 128 -13.24 -6.43 -4.61
CA VAL A 128 -14.03 -7.28 -5.51
C VAL A 128 -14.91 -8.17 -4.66
N PHE A 129 -16.22 -7.99 -4.79
CA PHE A 129 -17.23 -8.84 -4.17
C PHE A 129 -17.62 -9.95 -5.15
N GLN A 130 -17.39 -11.19 -4.74
CA GLN A 130 -17.70 -12.40 -5.52
C GLN A 130 -18.37 -13.44 -4.61
N ASP A 131 -19.00 -14.47 -5.20
CA ASP A 131 -19.70 -15.53 -4.45
C ASP A 131 -18.74 -16.48 -3.69
#